data_AF-A0A8H5IUV8-F1
#
_entry.id   AF-A0A8H5IUV8-F1
#
_cell.length_a   1.000
_cell.length_b   1.000
_cell.length_c   1.000
_cell.angle_alpha   90.00
_cell.angle_beta   90.00
_cell.angle_gamma   90.00
#
_symmetry.space_group_name_H-M   'P 1'
#
loop_
_entity.id
_entity.type
_entity.pdbx_description
1 polymer ?
#
loop_
_entity_poly.entity_id
_entity_poly.type
_entity_poly.pdbx_seq_one_letter_code
_entity_poly.pdbx_strand_id
1 'polypeptide(L)'
;MADFAARRQENIKENQILLSKLKSPITKVDPQPKPASKSGKRKATSPRAPTRQSRRIAEASTKPSYDEERDDEYISQTSSKKGKKSRTVYNNAVQSTNSDPESERQTHKDIKSIIDGWTRWKPEAGEPTLDASGVFHFDSHPDFRPNKSPEEIIREGSFGGSYWRPLFSKHLGITVKDDWRELPSSWTAGLNVDEYLISDTYNPEINKYGVACGQSIEEWEAAGWIAHEHDIRGWFQWYCRFWMGRRCPDDDRQISRWKKCVGETGRWRRILLKKYVTLGIRTVFADDGMDEDEVDVSPVVHQTCHHWAYEVRQDALERFWADGK
;
A
#
# COMPACT_ATOMS: atom_id res chain seq x y z
N MET A 1 -18.10 29.65 -34.30
CA MET A 1 -17.35 29.48 -33.03
C MET A 1 -17.61 30.58 -31.98
N ALA A 2 -18.19 31.74 -32.31
CA ALA A 2 -18.29 32.89 -31.38
C ALA A 2 -19.07 32.64 -30.08
N ASP A 3 -20.14 31.84 -30.12
CA ASP A 3 -21.10 31.64 -29.00
C ASP A 3 -20.45 31.10 -27.71
N PHE A 4 -19.45 30.21 -27.82
CA PHE A 4 -18.79 29.62 -26.64
C PHE A 4 -17.94 30.64 -25.86
N ALA A 5 -17.33 31.62 -26.56
CA ALA A 5 -16.53 32.66 -25.92
C ALA A 5 -17.41 33.64 -25.12
N ALA A 6 -18.57 34.02 -25.66
CA ALA A 6 -19.52 34.90 -25.00
C ALA A 6 -20.02 34.29 -23.67
N ARG A 7 -20.52 33.05 -23.71
CA ARG A 7 -21.00 32.33 -22.51
C ARG A 7 -19.91 32.13 -21.46
N ARG A 8 -18.65 31.91 -21.87
CA ARG A 8 -17.52 31.83 -20.93
C ARG A 8 -17.27 33.17 -20.21
N GLN A 9 -17.37 34.29 -20.91
CA GLN A 9 -17.25 35.63 -20.30
C GLN A 9 -18.43 35.95 -19.37
N GLU A 10 -19.63 35.50 -19.71
CA GLU A 10 -20.84 35.68 -18.90
C GLU A 10 -20.75 34.92 -17.57
N ASN A 11 -20.39 33.62 -17.61
CA ASN A 11 -20.14 32.82 -16.41
C ASN A 11 -19.01 33.39 -15.53
N ILE A 12 -17.98 34.01 -16.11
CA ILE A 12 -16.89 34.66 -15.34
C ILE A 12 -17.41 35.88 -14.59
N LYS A 13 -18.24 36.73 -15.24
CA LYS A 13 -18.87 37.89 -14.59
C LYS A 13 -19.81 37.47 -13.46
N GLU A 14 -20.62 36.43 -13.67
CA GLU A 14 -21.54 35.92 -12.65
C GLU A 14 -20.80 35.38 -11.41
N ASN A 15 -19.71 34.63 -11.61
CA ASN A 15 -18.85 34.18 -10.50
C ASN A 15 -18.17 35.35 -9.77
N GLN A 16 -17.73 36.40 -10.48
CA GLN A 16 -17.19 37.61 -9.83
C GLN A 16 -18.26 38.33 -8.98
N ILE A 17 -19.51 38.38 -9.43
CA ILE A 17 -20.66 38.93 -8.67
C ILE A 17 -21.00 38.08 -7.44
N LEU A 18 -20.86 36.75 -7.52
CA LEU A 18 -21.01 35.86 -6.36
C LEU A 18 -19.88 36.06 -5.34
N LEU A 19 -18.63 36.14 -5.81
CA LEU A 19 -17.46 36.41 -4.97
C LEU A 19 -17.50 37.79 -4.29
N SER A 20 -18.06 38.82 -4.94
CA SER A 20 -18.26 40.12 -4.30
C SER A 20 -19.37 40.09 -3.24
N LYS A 21 -20.46 39.34 -3.48
CA LYS A 21 -21.55 39.14 -2.49
C LYS A 21 -21.11 38.34 -1.25
N LEU A 22 -20.11 37.46 -1.38
CA LEU A 22 -19.60 36.65 -0.27
C LEU A 22 -18.62 37.40 0.66
N LYS A 23 -18.09 38.56 0.26
CA LYS A 23 -17.14 39.36 1.08
C LYS A 23 -17.84 40.33 2.05
N SER A 24 -18.66 39.79 2.95
CA SER A 24 -19.04 40.47 4.19
C SER A 24 -17.94 40.25 5.25
N PRO A 25 -17.39 41.31 5.88
CA PRO A 25 -16.28 41.15 6.83
C PRO A 25 -16.76 40.57 8.17
N ILE A 26 -16.15 39.47 8.60
CA ILE A 26 -16.29 38.99 9.98
C ILE A 26 -15.48 39.92 10.89
N THR A 27 -16.17 40.69 11.73
CA THR A 27 -15.55 41.55 12.74
C THR A 27 -14.74 40.71 13.72
N LYS A 28 -13.43 41.00 13.84
CA LYS A 28 -12.58 40.37 14.87
C LYS A 28 -13.03 40.84 16.25
N VAL A 29 -13.26 39.91 17.17
CA VAL A 29 -13.52 40.19 18.58
C VAL A 29 -12.25 39.86 19.37
N ASP A 30 -11.67 40.85 20.03
CA ASP A 30 -10.45 40.65 20.81
C ASP A 30 -10.71 39.84 22.09
N PRO A 31 -9.83 38.88 22.44
CA PRO A 31 -10.01 38.05 23.62
C PRO A 31 -9.71 38.82 24.91
N GLN A 32 -10.67 38.84 25.84
CA GLN A 32 -10.52 39.43 27.18
C GLN A 32 -9.46 38.68 28.02
N PRO A 33 -8.63 39.40 28.80
CA PRO A 33 -7.58 38.80 29.61
C PRO A 33 -8.13 38.09 30.86
N LYS A 34 -7.51 36.97 31.24
CA LYS A 34 -7.73 36.29 32.54
C LYS A 34 -6.45 36.34 33.40
N PRO A 35 -6.57 36.31 34.75
CA PRO A 35 -5.48 36.69 35.64
C PRO A 35 -4.31 35.69 35.69
N ALA A 36 -3.12 36.21 36.03
CA ALA A 36 -1.87 35.47 35.92
C ALA A 36 -1.63 34.45 37.05
N SER A 37 -1.26 33.22 36.68
CA SER A 37 -0.57 32.27 37.56
C SER A 37 0.94 32.53 37.54
N LYS A 38 1.60 32.33 38.68
CA LYS A 38 3.06 32.53 38.82
C LYS A 38 3.81 31.23 38.59
N SER A 39 4.68 31.18 37.59
CA SER A 39 5.72 30.15 37.43
C SER A 39 7.09 30.79 37.23
N GLY A 40 8.15 30.08 37.64
CA GLY A 40 9.47 30.68 37.87
C GLY A 40 10.26 31.00 36.60
N LYS A 41 10.87 32.20 36.54
CA LYS A 41 11.82 32.57 35.49
C LYS A 41 13.06 31.67 35.51
N ARG A 42 13.22 30.78 34.51
CA ARG A 42 14.54 30.28 34.12
C ARG A 42 15.14 31.20 33.06
N LYS A 43 16.42 31.56 33.22
CA LYS A 43 17.09 32.61 32.45
C LYS A 43 17.68 32.01 31.17
N ALA A 44 17.15 32.40 30.00
CA ALA A 44 17.66 31.93 28.71
C ALA A 44 19.06 32.52 28.41
N THR A 45 19.96 31.68 27.90
CA THR A 45 21.27 32.09 27.36
C THR A 45 21.18 32.29 25.84
N SER A 46 21.88 33.31 25.32
CA SER A 46 21.86 33.68 23.90
C SER A 46 22.31 32.53 22.97
N PRO A 47 21.71 32.36 21.77
CA PRO A 47 22.15 31.36 20.81
C PRO A 47 23.57 31.61 20.31
N ARG A 48 24.40 30.56 20.28
CA ARG A 48 25.78 30.58 19.79
C ARG A 48 25.81 30.13 18.33
N ALA A 49 26.48 30.91 17.47
CA ALA A 49 26.54 30.62 16.03
C ALA A 49 27.28 29.29 15.70
N PRO A 50 26.79 28.50 14.71
CA PRO A 50 27.34 27.17 14.40
C PRO A 50 28.74 27.25 13.74
N THR A 51 29.75 26.70 14.40
CA THR A 51 31.16 26.84 13.99
C THR A 51 31.72 25.65 13.20
N ARG A 52 31.08 25.27 12.08
CA ARG A 52 31.68 24.30 11.13
C ARG A 52 31.13 24.40 9.71
N GLN A 53 31.78 25.16 8.84
CA GLN A 53 31.58 25.05 7.39
C GLN A 53 32.39 23.85 6.85
N SER A 54 31.81 23.07 5.95
CA SER A 54 32.50 21.97 5.25
C SER A 54 32.66 22.32 3.76
N ARG A 55 33.85 22.05 3.21
CA ARG A 55 34.39 22.59 1.94
C ARG A 55 33.70 22.10 0.65
N ARG A 56 32.48 21.54 0.72
CA ARG A 56 31.78 20.90 -0.42
C ARG A 56 30.85 21.82 -1.24
N ILE A 57 30.75 23.11 -0.90
CA ILE A 57 29.86 24.08 -1.58
C ILE A 57 30.67 25.28 -2.13
N ALA A 58 31.89 25.01 -2.61
CA ALA A 58 32.80 26.04 -3.15
C ALA A 58 32.99 25.95 -4.69
N GLU A 59 32.92 24.75 -5.27
CA GLU A 59 33.35 24.49 -6.66
C GLU A 59 32.29 23.64 -7.39
N ALA A 60 31.28 24.31 -7.95
CA ALA A 60 30.32 23.72 -8.89
C ALA A 60 29.60 24.83 -9.70
N SER A 61 30.29 25.40 -10.69
CA SER A 61 29.66 26.12 -11.81
C SER A 61 28.88 25.10 -12.67
N THR A 62 27.79 25.40 -13.37
CA THR A 62 27.12 26.68 -13.69
C THR A 62 25.59 26.55 -13.55
N LYS A 63 24.89 27.62 -13.15
CA LYS A 63 23.43 27.73 -13.30
C LYS A 63 23.07 28.44 -14.63
N PRO A 64 22.26 27.84 -15.50
CA PRO A 64 21.30 28.58 -16.31
C PRO A 64 20.16 29.08 -15.41
N SER A 65 19.67 30.29 -15.67
CA SER A 65 18.38 30.78 -15.15
C SER A 65 17.27 30.35 -16.11
N TYR A 66 16.07 30.13 -15.58
CA TYR A 66 14.85 30.42 -16.31
C TYR A 66 13.90 31.23 -15.42
N ASP A 67 13.00 31.97 -16.05
CA ASP A 67 12.19 33.02 -15.44
C ASP A 67 10.83 32.51 -14.94
N GLU A 68 10.10 33.37 -14.21
CA GLU A 68 8.72 33.10 -13.80
C GLU A 68 7.74 33.23 -14.97
N GLU A 69 7.08 32.14 -15.38
CA GLU A 69 5.64 32.20 -15.69
C GLU A 69 4.96 30.82 -15.73
N ARG A 70 3.70 30.81 -15.27
CA ARG A 70 2.62 29.84 -15.54
C ARG A 70 2.58 28.52 -14.74
N ASP A 71 1.53 28.45 -13.91
CA ASP A 71 1.03 27.25 -13.25
C ASP A 71 0.45 26.23 -14.24
N ASP A 72 0.45 24.94 -13.85
CA ASP A 72 -0.73 24.05 -13.91
C ASP A 72 -0.41 22.71 -13.22
N GLU A 73 -0.87 22.51 -11.97
CA GLU A 73 -0.80 21.24 -11.25
C GLU A 73 -2.14 20.48 -11.32
N TYR A 74 -2.09 19.19 -11.70
CA TYR A 74 -3.17 18.20 -11.55
C TYR A 74 -4.48 18.50 -12.34
N ILE A 75 -5.31 17.50 -12.72
CA ILE A 75 -6.19 16.71 -11.84
C ILE A 75 -6.51 15.33 -12.45
N SER A 76 -6.86 14.38 -11.58
CA SER A 76 -7.27 13.02 -11.93
C SER A 76 -8.67 12.89 -12.54
N GLN A 77 -8.76 12.08 -13.60
CA GLN A 77 -9.75 11.02 -13.87
C GLN A 77 -11.28 11.20 -13.64
N THR A 78 -11.99 10.39 -14.43
CA THR A 78 -13.34 9.81 -14.22
C THR A 78 -14.58 10.45 -14.90
N SER A 79 -15.44 9.51 -15.28
CA SER A 79 -16.76 9.57 -15.93
C SER A 79 -17.83 10.38 -15.17
N SER A 80 -18.98 10.78 -15.75
CA SER A 80 -19.87 9.91 -16.55
C SER A 80 -20.93 10.59 -17.44
N LYS A 81 -21.74 9.75 -18.11
CA LYS A 81 -22.84 10.04 -19.07
C LYS A 81 -24.00 10.81 -18.38
N LYS A 82 -25.03 11.38 -19.03
CA LYS A 82 -25.81 10.98 -20.24
C LYS A 82 -26.77 12.14 -20.65
N GLY A 83 -27.03 12.45 -21.93
CA GLY A 83 -27.77 13.71 -22.25
C GLY A 83 -28.52 13.96 -23.59
N LYS A 84 -28.67 12.99 -24.51
CA LYS A 84 -29.55 13.02 -25.73
C LYS A 84 -29.59 14.29 -26.64
N LYS A 85 -29.29 14.12 -27.94
CA LYS A 85 -29.97 14.85 -29.04
C LYS A 85 -30.41 13.91 -30.16
N SER A 86 -31.15 14.45 -31.14
CA SER A 86 -32.12 13.71 -31.95
C SER A 86 -31.57 13.06 -33.24
N ARG A 87 -31.96 11.79 -33.44
CA ARG A 87 -32.47 11.20 -34.70
C ARG A 87 -31.95 11.78 -36.03
N THR A 88 -31.15 10.98 -36.74
CA THR A 88 -31.15 10.92 -38.22
C THR A 88 -31.14 9.43 -38.60
N VAL A 89 -31.90 9.04 -39.62
CA VAL A 89 -32.08 7.64 -40.00
C VAL A 89 -31.04 7.26 -41.06
N TYR A 90 -30.20 6.27 -40.73
CA TYR A 90 -29.46 5.48 -41.71
C TYR A 90 -29.62 4.02 -41.35
N ASN A 91 -30.22 3.25 -42.24
CA ASN A 91 -30.17 1.79 -42.18
C ASN A 91 -28.78 1.36 -42.63
N ASN A 92 -28.04 0.69 -41.75
CA ASN A 92 -26.94 -0.18 -42.14
C ASN A 92 -26.99 -1.43 -41.26
N ALA A 93 -26.76 -2.58 -41.86
CA ALA A 93 -26.94 -3.87 -41.18
C ALA A 93 -25.88 -4.07 -40.08
N VAL A 94 -26.27 -4.78 -39.02
CA VAL A 94 -25.33 -5.24 -38.01
C VAL A 94 -24.44 -6.32 -38.64
N GLN A 95 -23.24 -5.92 -39.06
CA GLN A 95 -22.15 -6.88 -39.18
C GLN A 95 -21.77 -7.30 -37.76
N SER A 96 -22.26 -8.48 -37.37
CA SER A 96 -21.71 -9.19 -36.23
C SER A 96 -20.22 -9.37 -36.47
N THR A 97 -19.38 -8.71 -35.69
CA THR A 97 -17.96 -9.05 -35.60
C THR A 97 -17.87 -10.38 -34.89
N ASN A 98 -18.06 -11.46 -35.66
CA ASN A 98 -17.77 -12.80 -35.19
C ASN A 98 -16.30 -12.82 -34.81
N SER A 99 -16.00 -12.78 -33.52
CA SER A 99 -14.70 -13.18 -33.01
C SER A 99 -14.47 -14.60 -33.50
N ASP A 100 -13.36 -14.81 -34.20
CA ASP A 100 -13.10 -16.10 -34.81
C ASP A 100 -12.96 -17.14 -33.68
N PRO A 101 -13.80 -18.19 -33.61
CA PRO A 101 -13.71 -19.18 -32.55
C PRO A 101 -12.36 -19.91 -32.56
N GLU A 102 -11.59 -19.84 -33.65
CA GLU A 102 -10.20 -20.28 -33.66
C GLU A 102 -9.31 -19.36 -32.81
N SER A 103 -9.50 -18.04 -32.90
CA SER A 103 -8.78 -17.02 -32.12
C SER A 103 -9.13 -17.06 -30.63
N GLU A 104 -10.43 -17.18 -30.28
CA GLU A 104 -10.84 -17.32 -28.87
C GLU A 104 -10.34 -18.64 -28.27
N ARG A 105 -10.36 -19.75 -29.02
CA ARG A 105 -9.79 -21.02 -28.56
C ARG A 105 -8.26 -21.00 -28.50
N GLN A 106 -7.59 -20.11 -29.24
CA GLN A 106 -6.15 -19.91 -29.12
C GLN A 106 -5.81 -19.10 -27.87
N THR A 107 -6.43 -17.93 -27.66
CA THR A 107 -6.19 -17.13 -26.44
C THR A 107 -6.55 -17.90 -25.18
N HIS A 108 -7.62 -18.70 -25.17
CA HIS A 108 -7.92 -19.58 -24.03
C HIS A 108 -6.88 -20.68 -23.78
N LYS A 109 -6.22 -21.23 -24.82
CA LYS A 109 -5.08 -22.15 -24.65
C LYS A 109 -3.87 -21.43 -24.07
N ASP A 110 -3.57 -20.22 -24.56
CA ASP A 110 -2.41 -19.44 -24.14
C ASP A 110 -2.57 -18.96 -22.68
N ILE A 111 -3.76 -18.46 -22.32
CA ILE A 111 -4.15 -18.17 -20.92
C ILE A 111 -3.96 -19.41 -20.04
N LYS A 112 -4.46 -20.58 -20.47
CA LYS A 112 -4.30 -21.80 -19.71
C LYS A 112 -2.82 -22.19 -19.59
N SER A 113 -2.03 -22.09 -20.66
CA SER A 113 -0.59 -22.41 -20.63
C SER A 113 0.19 -21.52 -19.68
N ILE A 114 -0.21 -20.26 -19.49
CA ILE A 114 0.38 -19.34 -18.51
C ILE A 114 0.02 -19.77 -17.07
N ILE A 115 -1.25 -20.07 -16.80
CA ILE A 115 -1.73 -20.48 -15.46
C ILE A 115 -1.19 -21.87 -15.08
N ASP A 116 -1.22 -22.83 -16.01
CA ASP A 116 -0.56 -24.14 -15.87
C ASP A 116 0.96 -23.93 -15.64
N GLY A 117 1.58 -22.93 -16.28
CA GLY A 117 2.98 -22.56 -16.04
C GLY A 117 3.26 -22.12 -14.60
N TRP A 118 2.46 -21.19 -14.06
CA TRP A 118 2.61 -20.69 -12.68
C TRP A 118 2.38 -21.74 -11.60
N THR A 119 1.60 -22.78 -11.89
CA THR A 119 1.27 -23.87 -10.95
C THR A 119 2.16 -25.11 -11.11
N ARG A 120 2.97 -25.18 -12.17
CA ARG A 120 3.87 -26.31 -12.49
C ARG A 120 5.26 -26.17 -11.86
N TRP A 121 5.31 -25.77 -10.60
CA TRP A 121 6.51 -25.88 -9.77
C TRP A 121 6.45 -27.14 -8.89
N LYS A 122 7.52 -27.41 -8.14
CA LYS A 122 7.58 -28.44 -7.10
C LYS A 122 8.29 -27.86 -5.87
N PRO A 123 7.99 -28.33 -4.65
CA PRO A 123 8.81 -28.02 -3.48
C PRO A 123 10.25 -28.49 -3.71
N GLU A 124 11.21 -27.57 -3.61
CA GLU A 124 12.65 -27.82 -3.66
C GLU A 124 13.29 -27.73 -2.26
N ALA A 125 12.71 -26.90 -1.39
CA ALA A 125 13.08 -26.78 0.02
C ALA A 125 12.03 -27.40 0.94
N GLY A 126 12.45 -27.77 2.16
CA GLY A 126 11.55 -28.22 3.22
C GLY A 126 10.77 -27.07 3.90
N GLU A 127 9.93 -27.43 4.86
CA GLU A 127 9.17 -26.50 5.70
C GLU A 127 10.12 -25.66 6.60
N PRO A 128 9.76 -24.41 6.94
CA PRO A 128 10.58 -23.57 7.79
C PRO A 128 10.65 -24.05 9.25
N THR A 129 11.82 -23.95 9.86
CA THR A 129 11.97 -24.19 11.30
C THR A 129 11.59 -22.94 12.10
N LEU A 130 10.73 -23.11 13.10
CA LEU A 130 10.38 -22.06 14.07
C LEU A 130 11.37 -22.07 15.25
N ASP A 131 11.91 -20.91 15.63
CA ASP A 131 12.77 -20.79 16.82
C ASP A 131 12.00 -20.36 18.09
N ALA A 132 12.72 -20.34 19.22
CA ALA A 132 12.15 -19.98 20.53
C ALA A 132 11.74 -18.50 20.68
N SER A 133 12.11 -17.62 19.74
CA SER A 133 11.57 -16.25 19.66
C SER A 133 10.31 -16.16 18.77
N GLY A 134 9.96 -17.27 18.11
CA GLY A 134 8.88 -17.38 17.15
C GLY A 134 9.22 -16.77 15.80
N VAL A 135 10.49 -16.80 15.40
CA VAL A 135 10.97 -16.44 14.06
C VAL A 135 11.11 -17.70 13.22
N PHE A 136 10.66 -17.64 11.97
CA PHE A 136 10.80 -18.71 10.98
C PHE A 136 12.12 -18.58 10.21
N HIS A 137 12.83 -19.70 10.02
CA HIS A 137 14.09 -19.77 9.29
C HIS A 137 13.96 -20.73 8.10
N PHE A 138 14.69 -20.41 7.02
CA PHE A 138 14.72 -21.21 5.80
C PHE A 138 16.18 -21.50 5.42
N ASP A 139 16.59 -22.77 5.38
CA ASP A 139 17.98 -23.16 5.10
C ASP A 139 18.55 -22.56 3.81
N SER A 140 17.71 -22.48 2.77
CA SER A 140 18.05 -21.87 1.47
C SER A 140 18.36 -20.36 1.56
N HIS A 141 17.81 -19.67 2.55
CA HIS A 141 17.85 -18.21 2.65
C HIS A 141 17.96 -17.75 4.13
N PRO A 142 19.11 -17.96 4.81
CA PRO A 142 19.24 -17.74 6.26
C PRO A 142 19.02 -16.31 6.75
N ASP A 143 19.02 -15.31 5.85
CA ASP A 143 18.71 -13.91 6.17
C ASP A 143 17.21 -13.57 6.12
N PHE A 144 16.37 -14.44 5.57
CA PHE A 144 14.94 -14.23 5.46
C PHE A 144 14.25 -14.79 6.71
N ARG A 145 13.76 -13.88 7.56
CA ARG A 145 13.35 -14.18 8.95
C ARG A 145 12.00 -13.54 9.30
N PRO A 146 10.91 -13.91 8.60
CA PRO A 146 9.55 -13.53 9.00
C PRO A 146 9.18 -14.17 10.34
N ASN A 147 8.20 -13.60 11.05
CA ASN A 147 7.70 -14.13 12.32
C ASN A 147 6.17 -14.33 12.32
N LYS A 148 5.60 -14.44 11.11
CA LYS A 148 4.23 -14.83 10.76
C LYS A 148 4.25 -15.74 9.53
N SER A 149 3.51 -16.84 9.59
CA SER A 149 3.22 -17.72 8.45
C SER A 149 2.17 -17.11 7.51
N PRO A 150 2.08 -17.57 6.25
CA PRO A 150 0.97 -17.21 5.37
C PRO A 150 -0.40 -17.60 5.92
N GLU A 151 -0.49 -18.70 6.69
CA GLU A 151 -1.73 -19.12 7.35
C GLU A 151 -2.19 -18.13 8.41
N GLU A 152 -1.30 -17.68 9.30
CA GLU A 152 -1.60 -16.63 10.27
C GLU A 152 -2.03 -15.34 9.56
N ILE A 153 -1.30 -14.90 8.53
CA ILE A 153 -1.62 -13.66 7.79
C ILE A 153 -2.99 -13.74 7.09
N ILE A 154 -3.43 -14.94 6.68
CA ILE A 154 -4.79 -15.17 6.16
C ILE A 154 -5.83 -15.16 7.28
N ARG A 155 -5.61 -15.90 8.38
CA ARG A 155 -6.59 -16.07 9.47
C ARG A 155 -6.77 -14.81 10.32
N GLU A 156 -5.71 -14.05 10.54
CA GLU A 156 -5.72 -12.74 11.23
C GLU A 156 -6.31 -11.62 10.34
N GLY A 157 -6.67 -11.92 9.09
CA GLY A 157 -7.20 -10.94 8.15
C GLY A 157 -6.12 -10.01 7.58
N SER A 158 -5.98 -10.06 6.25
CA SER A 158 -5.05 -9.22 5.51
C SER A 158 -5.65 -8.77 4.18
N PHE A 159 -5.11 -7.67 3.64
CA PHE A 159 -5.51 -7.06 2.37
C PHE A 159 -7.04 -6.81 2.25
N GLY A 160 -7.70 -6.59 3.39
CA GLY A 160 -9.13 -6.39 3.53
C GLY A 160 -9.97 -7.50 2.90
N GLY A 161 -9.52 -8.75 2.99
CA GLY A 161 -10.23 -9.91 2.47
C GLY A 161 -10.26 -10.04 0.94
N SER A 162 -9.54 -9.16 0.23
CA SER A 162 -9.70 -8.95 -1.22
C SER A 162 -8.53 -9.41 -2.09
N TYR A 163 -7.49 -10.00 -1.50
CA TYR A 163 -6.23 -10.29 -2.21
C TYR A 163 -6.39 -11.26 -3.40
N TRP A 164 -7.27 -12.24 -3.28
CA TRP A 164 -7.53 -13.29 -4.27
C TRP A 164 -8.78 -13.04 -5.14
N ARG A 165 -9.39 -11.85 -5.06
CA ARG A 165 -10.50 -11.43 -5.93
C ARG A 165 -10.16 -11.59 -7.42
N PRO A 166 -11.15 -11.64 -8.33
CA PRO A 166 -10.90 -11.58 -9.78
C PRO A 166 -10.03 -10.36 -10.16
N LEU A 167 -8.92 -10.63 -10.84
CA LEU A 167 -7.88 -9.65 -11.17
C LEU A 167 -7.63 -9.62 -12.66
N PHE A 168 -7.94 -8.50 -13.31
CA PHE A 168 -7.53 -8.25 -14.70
C PHE A 168 -6.13 -7.62 -14.73
N SER A 169 -5.14 -8.36 -15.23
CA SER A 169 -3.80 -7.82 -15.50
C SER A 169 -3.80 -7.12 -16.85
N LYS A 170 -3.40 -5.85 -16.88
CA LYS A 170 -3.25 -5.07 -18.13
C LYS A 170 -2.02 -5.50 -18.91
N HIS A 171 -0.98 -6.01 -18.23
CA HIS A 171 0.24 -6.47 -18.87
C HIS A 171 0.01 -7.73 -19.72
N LEU A 172 -0.75 -8.70 -19.19
CA LEU A 172 -1.07 -9.94 -19.90
C LEU A 172 -2.38 -9.88 -20.70
N GLY A 173 -3.30 -8.97 -20.35
CA GLY A 173 -4.64 -8.88 -20.95
C GLY A 173 -5.61 -9.97 -20.49
N ILE A 174 -5.37 -10.56 -19.31
CA ILE A 174 -6.11 -11.74 -18.82
C ILE A 174 -6.75 -11.47 -17.45
N THR A 175 -7.90 -12.10 -17.19
CA THR A 175 -8.52 -12.14 -15.86
C THR A 175 -8.12 -13.40 -15.11
N VAL A 176 -7.33 -13.25 -14.05
CA VAL A 176 -6.96 -14.32 -13.12
C VAL A 176 -8.03 -14.42 -12.02
N LYS A 177 -8.42 -15.65 -11.70
CA LYS A 177 -9.39 -16.02 -10.66
C LYS A 177 -9.13 -17.45 -10.22
N ASP A 178 -9.75 -17.87 -9.11
CA ASP A 178 -9.67 -19.23 -8.56
C ASP A 178 -8.24 -19.71 -8.18
N ASP A 179 -7.22 -18.86 -8.27
CA ASP A 179 -5.80 -19.21 -8.01
C ASP A 179 -5.47 -19.32 -6.52
N TRP A 180 -6.36 -18.88 -5.63
CA TRP A 180 -6.31 -19.22 -4.20
C TRP A 180 -6.44 -20.73 -3.92
N ARG A 181 -6.93 -21.52 -4.89
CA ARG A 181 -7.06 -22.98 -4.77
C ARG A 181 -5.71 -23.72 -4.81
N GLU A 182 -4.61 -22.99 -5.06
CA GLU A 182 -3.25 -23.48 -4.88
C GLU A 182 -2.82 -23.51 -3.40
N LEU A 183 -3.50 -22.76 -2.53
CA LEU A 183 -3.20 -22.73 -1.09
C LEU A 183 -3.55 -24.08 -0.44
N PRO A 184 -2.76 -24.55 0.56
CA PRO A 184 -3.07 -25.76 1.32
C PRO A 184 -4.47 -25.68 1.94
N SER A 185 -5.23 -26.78 1.81
CA SER A 185 -6.60 -26.84 2.30
C SER A 185 -6.72 -26.62 3.82
N SER A 186 -5.65 -26.91 4.57
CA SER A 186 -5.49 -26.56 5.99
C SER A 186 -5.63 -25.06 6.24
N TRP A 187 -4.97 -24.20 5.47
CA TRP A 187 -5.00 -22.74 5.65
C TRP A 187 -6.41 -22.16 5.44
N THR A 188 -7.18 -22.77 4.52
CA THR A 188 -8.58 -22.42 4.26
C THR A 188 -9.58 -23.13 5.18
N ALA A 189 -9.15 -24.09 6.01
CA ALA A 189 -10.06 -24.89 6.82
C ALA A 189 -10.72 -24.02 7.91
N GLY A 190 -12.05 -23.99 7.90
CA GLY A 190 -12.86 -23.17 8.81
C GLY A 190 -12.91 -21.67 8.48
N LEU A 191 -12.28 -21.23 7.39
CA LEU A 191 -12.23 -19.83 6.97
C LEU A 191 -13.43 -19.47 6.06
N ASN A 192 -14.00 -18.28 6.23
CA ASN A 192 -14.95 -17.73 5.26
C ASN A 192 -14.19 -17.20 4.03
N VAL A 193 -13.99 -18.06 3.02
CA VAL A 193 -13.22 -17.74 1.79
C VAL A 193 -13.74 -16.50 1.06
N ASP A 194 -15.07 -16.34 0.98
CA ASP A 194 -15.74 -15.25 0.26
C ASP A 194 -15.46 -13.88 0.91
N GLU A 195 -15.20 -13.88 2.22
CA GLU A 195 -14.94 -12.70 3.04
C GLU A 195 -13.44 -12.44 3.24
N TYR A 196 -12.63 -13.48 3.51
CA TYR A 196 -11.21 -13.35 3.89
C TYR A 196 -10.23 -13.49 2.71
N LEU A 197 -10.65 -13.99 1.54
CA LEU A 197 -9.75 -14.21 0.40
C LEU A 197 -10.24 -13.56 -0.90
N ILE A 198 -11.51 -13.73 -1.27
CA ILE A 198 -12.01 -13.35 -2.61
C ILE A 198 -13.02 -12.20 -2.63
N SER A 199 -13.14 -11.41 -1.56
CA SER A 199 -14.04 -10.26 -1.53
C SER A 199 -13.74 -9.27 -2.68
N ASP A 200 -14.76 -8.92 -3.47
CA ASP A 200 -14.64 -7.95 -4.56
C ASP A 200 -14.19 -6.56 -4.09
N THR A 201 -14.45 -6.23 -2.80
CA THR A 201 -14.13 -4.95 -2.19
C THR A 201 -13.26 -5.14 -0.94
N TYR A 202 -12.21 -4.32 -0.81
CA TYR A 202 -11.36 -4.29 0.39
C TYR A 202 -12.19 -3.84 1.61
N ASN A 203 -12.40 -4.71 2.60
CA ASN A 203 -12.98 -4.33 3.89
C ASN A 203 -11.87 -4.11 4.94
N PRO A 204 -11.66 -2.88 5.44
CA PRO A 204 -10.70 -2.61 6.52
C PRO A 204 -10.97 -3.36 7.82
N GLU A 205 -12.22 -3.68 8.13
CA GLU A 205 -12.67 -4.23 9.42
C GLU A 205 -12.24 -5.69 9.63
N ILE A 206 -11.96 -6.43 8.55
CA ILE A 206 -11.48 -7.82 8.60
C ILE A 206 -10.00 -7.89 9.00
N ASN A 207 -9.22 -6.85 8.71
CA ASN A 207 -7.79 -6.81 8.97
C ASN A 207 -7.50 -6.81 10.49
N LYS A 208 -6.44 -7.52 10.93
CA LYS A 208 -6.04 -7.59 12.36
C LYS A 208 -6.08 -6.24 13.10
N TYR A 209 -5.61 -5.17 12.46
CA TYR A 209 -5.54 -3.83 13.04
C TYR A 209 -6.63 -2.88 12.53
N GLY A 210 -7.75 -3.39 11.99
CA GLY A 210 -8.97 -2.64 11.66
C GLY A 210 -8.85 -1.54 10.58
N VAL A 211 -7.74 -1.45 9.86
CA VAL A 211 -7.44 -0.33 8.95
C VAL A 211 -6.99 -0.76 7.55
N ALA A 212 -7.22 0.13 6.57
CA ALA A 212 -6.66 -0.01 5.24
C ALA A 212 -5.17 0.39 5.21
N CYS A 213 -4.34 -0.38 4.50
CA CYS A 213 -2.96 0.01 4.21
C CYS A 213 -2.43 -0.63 2.92
N GLY A 214 -1.35 -0.05 2.38
CA GLY A 214 -0.67 -0.52 1.19
C GLY A 214 -1.07 0.23 -0.09
N GLN A 215 -0.73 -0.37 -1.23
CA GLN A 215 -1.12 0.06 -2.58
C GLN A 215 -1.89 -1.10 -3.22
N SER A 216 -2.81 -0.77 -4.12
CA SER A 216 -3.58 -1.73 -4.92
C SER A 216 -2.68 -2.58 -5.82
N ILE A 217 -3.15 -3.76 -6.22
CA ILE A 217 -2.41 -4.65 -7.13
C ILE A 217 -2.21 -4.00 -8.52
N GLU A 218 -3.16 -3.16 -8.93
CA GLU A 218 -3.08 -2.34 -10.16
C GLU A 218 -1.98 -1.26 -10.08
N GLU A 219 -1.70 -0.70 -8.90
CA GLU A 219 -0.55 0.20 -8.68
C GLU A 219 0.77 -0.56 -8.65
N TRP A 220 0.81 -1.80 -8.12
CA TRP A 220 2.01 -2.64 -8.18
C TRP A 220 2.35 -3.09 -9.61
N GLU A 221 1.33 -3.38 -10.45
CA GLU A 221 1.51 -3.63 -11.88
C GLU A 221 2.08 -2.38 -12.56
N ALA A 222 1.49 -1.20 -12.33
CA ALA A 222 1.96 0.07 -12.88
C ALA A 222 3.37 0.48 -12.42
N ALA A 223 3.78 0.09 -11.20
CA ALA A 223 5.12 0.33 -10.66
C ALA A 223 6.18 -0.68 -11.14
N GLY A 224 5.80 -1.69 -11.94
CA GLY A 224 6.71 -2.76 -12.38
C GLY A 224 7.18 -3.67 -11.23
N TRP A 225 6.36 -3.82 -10.19
CA TRP A 225 6.71 -4.60 -8.99
C TRP A 225 6.24 -6.07 -9.06
N ILE A 226 5.41 -6.40 -10.03
CA ILE A 226 4.86 -7.74 -10.30
C ILE A 226 5.79 -8.52 -11.24
N ALA A 227 6.08 -9.77 -10.90
CA ALA A 227 6.82 -10.69 -11.76
C ALA A 227 5.80 -11.58 -12.49
N HIS A 228 5.30 -11.11 -13.64
CA HIS A 228 4.21 -11.78 -14.38
C HIS A 228 4.55 -13.22 -14.83
N GLU A 229 5.84 -13.56 -14.93
CA GLU A 229 6.32 -14.92 -15.22
C GLU A 229 6.22 -15.89 -14.02
N HIS A 230 6.01 -15.38 -12.81
CA HIS A 230 6.08 -16.16 -11.57
C HIS A 230 4.87 -15.94 -10.65
N ASP A 231 4.61 -14.69 -10.24
CA ASP A 231 3.63 -14.33 -9.21
C ASP A 231 2.88 -13.07 -9.59
N ILE A 232 1.74 -13.23 -10.27
CA ILE A 232 0.95 -12.12 -10.81
C ILE A 232 0.27 -11.26 -9.73
N ARG A 233 0.00 -11.82 -8.54
CA ARG A 233 -0.44 -11.06 -7.37
C ARG A 233 0.73 -10.47 -6.56
N GLY A 234 1.97 -10.77 -6.95
CA GLY A 234 3.18 -10.21 -6.36
C GLY A 234 3.56 -10.82 -5.00
N TRP A 235 3.83 -9.95 -4.02
CA TRP A 235 4.54 -10.32 -2.78
C TRP A 235 3.91 -11.49 -1.99
N PHE A 236 2.61 -11.44 -1.70
CA PHE A 236 2.02 -12.43 -0.81
C PHE A 236 1.82 -13.79 -1.49
N GLN A 237 1.45 -13.82 -2.79
CA GLN A 237 1.47 -15.05 -3.60
C GLN A 237 2.87 -15.66 -3.72
N TRP A 238 3.91 -14.83 -3.92
CA TRP A 238 5.30 -15.29 -3.86
C TRP A 238 5.61 -15.91 -2.49
N TYR A 239 5.20 -15.26 -1.38
CA TYR A 239 5.48 -15.73 -0.03
C TYR A 239 4.77 -17.06 0.29
N CYS A 240 3.50 -17.22 -0.09
CA CYS A 240 2.77 -18.49 0.03
C CYS A 240 3.52 -19.64 -0.67
N ARG A 241 3.98 -19.43 -1.91
CA ARG A 241 4.68 -20.45 -2.69
C ARG A 241 6.09 -20.72 -2.17
N PHE A 242 6.82 -19.67 -1.76
CA PHE A 242 8.12 -19.78 -1.11
C PHE A 242 8.04 -20.58 0.21
N TRP A 243 6.98 -20.35 1.00
CA TRP A 243 6.69 -21.12 2.21
C TRP A 243 6.46 -22.61 1.91
N MET A 244 5.70 -22.91 0.86
CA MET A 244 5.50 -24.28 0.35
C MET A 244 6.73 -24.86 -0.38
N GLY A 245 7.93 -24.31 -0.16
CA GLY A 245 9.19 -24.87 -0.66
C GLY A 245 9.55 -24.52 -2.10
N ARG A 246 8.75 -23.73 -2.84
CA ARG A 246 9.13 -23.26 -4.18
C ARG A 246 10.35 -22.34 -4.09
N ARG A 247 11.31 -22.49 -5.01
CA ARG A 247 12.38 -21.50 -5.22
C ARG A 247 12.33 -20.99 -6.67
N CYS A 248 12.69 -19.73 -6.88
CA CYS A 248 12.74 -19.14 -8.22
C CYS A 248 13.71 -17.94 -8.30
N PRO A 249 14.06 -17.47 -9.51
CA PRO A 249 14.96 -16.31 -9.69
C PRO A 249 14.48 -14.99 -9.06
N ASP A 250 13.23 -14.90 -8.63
CA ASP A 250 12.67 -13.70 -7.98
C ASP A 250 12.94 -13.65 -6.45
N ASP A 251 13.36 -14.76 -5.85
CA ASP A 251 13.50 -14.89 -4.40
C ASP A 251 14.42 -13.81 -3.81
N ASP A 252 15.59 -13.58 -4.41
CA ASP A 252 16.52 -12.50 -4.01
C ASP A 252 15.88 -11.11 -4.07
N ARG A 253 15.09 -10.82 -5.13
CA ARG A 253 14.41 -9.53 -5.28
C ARG A 253 13.37 -9.34 -4.18
N GLN A 254 12.59 -10.38 -3.90
CA GLN A 254 11.48 -10.35 -2.95
C GLN A 254 11.97 -10.31 -1.50
N ILE A 255 12.98 -11.12 -1.16
CA ILE A 255 13.69 -11.07 0.12
C ILE A 255 14.38 -9.71 0.31
N SER A 256 14.96 -9.12 -0.75
CA SER A 256 15.53 -7.76 -0.70
C SER A 256 14.47 -6.69 -0.40
N ARG A 257 13.24 -6.83 -0.94
CA ARG A 257 12.11 -5.95 -0.60
C ARG A 257 11.67 -6.13 0.86
N TRP A 258 11.52 -7.38 1.32
CA TRP A 258 11.21 -7.69 2.71
C TRP A 258 12.23 -7.08 3.69
N LYS A 259 13.54 -7.27 3.44
CA LYS A 259 14.63 -6.66 4.23
C LYS A 259 14.52 -5.13 4.31
N LYS A 260 14.12 -4.47 3.21
CA LYS A 260 13.91 -3.01 3.14
C LYS A 260 12.61 -2.54 3.83
N CYS A 261 11.59 -3.39 3.89
CA CYS A 261 10.30 -3.08 4.53
C CYS A 261 10.32 -3.35 6.05
N VAL A 262 10.64 -4.58 6.47
CA VAL A 262 10.45 -5.05 7.86
C VAL A 262 11.59 -5.89 8.44
N GLY A 263 12.64 -6.19 7.67
CA GLY A 263 13.88 -6.75 8.23
C GLY A 263 14.55 -5.83 9.26
N GLU A 264 15.70 -6.21 9.81
CA GLU A 264 16.33 -5.52 10.95
C GLU A 264 16.47 -4.00 10.77
N THR A 265 16.93 -3.55 9.59
CA THR A 265 17.03 -2.13 9.24
C THR A 265 15.83 -1.59 8.45
N GLY A 266 14.71 -2.32 8.42
CA GLY A 266 13.54 -2.09 7.56
C GLY A 266 12.79 -0.81 7.89
N ARG A 267 12.31 -0.10 6.85
CA ARG A 267 11.62 1.19 6.95
C ARG A 267 10.44 1.16 7.92
N TRP A 268 9.53 0.19 7.77
CA TRP A 268 8.28 0.16 8.52
C TRP A 268 8.51 -0.34 9.94
N ARG A 269 9.29 -1.41 10.12
CA ARG A 269 9.72 -1.87 11.46
C ARG A 269 10.41 -0.75 12.26
N ARG A 270 11.38 -0.03 11.69
CA ARG A 270 12.05 1.10 12.37
C ARG A 270 11.20 2.36 12.52
N ILE A 271 10.12 2.53 11.75
CA ILE A 271 9.10 3.57 12.02
C ILE A 271 8.24 3.15 13.23
N LEU A 272 7.86 1.87 13.29
CA LEU A 272 6.96 1.34 14.30
C LEU A 272 7.61 1.28 15.69
N LEU A 273 8.80 0.70 15.80
CA LEU A 273 9.57 0.65 17.05
C LEU A 273 9.88 2.05 17.61
N LYS A 274 10.07 3.06 16.74
CA LYS A 274 10.17 4.46 17.16
C LYS A 274 8.89 5.01 17.77
N LYS A 275 7.71 4.59 17.31
CA LYS A 275 6.43 5.02 17.91
C LYS A 275 6.25 4.43 19.30
N TYR A 276 6.51 3.14 19.49
CA TYR A 276 6.57 2.51 20.81
C TYR A 276 7.49 3.29 21.78
N VAL A 277 8.74 3.55 21.39
CA VAL A 277 9.69 4.34 22.21
C VAL A 277 9.20 5.77 22.47
N THR A 278 8.59 6.44 21.48
CA THR A 278 8.10 7.83 21.61
C THR A 278 6.90 7.92 22.56
N LEU A 279 6.06 6.89 22.61
CA LEU A 279 4.94 6.76 23.56
C LEU A 279 5.41 6.27 24.94
N GLY A 280 6.68 5.92 25.11
CA GLY A 280 7.24 5.39 26.35
C GLY A 280 6.90 3.91 26.61
N ILE A 281 6.29 3.22 25.65
CA ILE A 281 5.82 1.84 25.79
C ILE A 281 7.03 0.89 25.81
N ARG A 282 7.01 -0.06 26.75
CA ARG A 282 8.10 -1.03 27.02
C ARG A 282 7.68 -2.49 26.92
N THR A 283 6.38 -2.74 26.90
CA THR A 283 5.76 -4.07 26.76
C THR A 283 5.03 -4.14 25.44
N VAL A 284 5.19 -5.24 24.71
CA VAL A 284 4.34 -5.63 23.59
C VAL A 284 3.62 -6.89 24.05
N PHE A 285 2.32 -6.78 24.32
CA PHE A 285 1.52 -7.92 24.70
C PHE A 285 1.28 -8.81 23.48
N ALA A 286 1.39 -10.12 23.68
CA ALA A 286 1.11 -11.11 22.65
C ALA A 286 -0.35 -11.53 22.70
N ASP A 287 -1.26 -10.59 22.40
CA ASP A 287 -2.62 -10.90 21.90
C ASP A 287 -3.44 -11.88 22.78
N ASP A 288 -3.27 -11.80 24.11
CA ASP A 288 -3.94 -12.63 25.14
C ASP A 288 -5.24 -12.00 25.67
N GLY A 289 -5.36 -10.66 25.66
CA GLY A 289 -6.48 -9.94 26.29
C GLY A 289 -6.45 -8.43 26.07
N MET A 290 -7.60 -7.88 25.64
CA MET A 290 -7.81 -6.45 25.42
C MET A 290 -8.14 -5.72 26.73
N ASP A 291 -7.16 -5.04 27.33
CA ASP A 291 -7.46 -3.97 28.29
C ASP A 291 -7.93 -2.73 27.49
N GLU A 292 -9.12 -2.19 27.80
CA GLU A 292 -9.76 -1.10 27.04
C GLU A 292 -8.96 0.23 27.03
N ASP A 293 -7.93 0.33 27.87
CA ASP A 293 -7.00 1.47 27.98
C ASP A 293 -5.70 1.33 27.13
N GLU A 294 -5.51 0.26 26.33
CA GLU A 294 -4.26 0.07 25.57
C GLU A 294 -4.05 1.14 24.47
N VAL A 295 -2.83 1.71 24.44
CA VAL A 295 -2.49 2.81 23.53
C VAL A 295 -2.10 2.27 22.16
N ASP A 296 -3.09 2.25 21.26
CA ASP A 296 -3.01 1.74 19.89
C ASP A 296 -1.84 2.37 19.07
N VAL A 297 -0.76 1.60 18.85
CA VAL A 297 0.54 2.10 18.35
C VAL A 297 0.56 2.26 16.82
N SER A 298 -0.36 3.07 16.29
CA SER A 298 -0.48 3.39 14.87
C SER A 298 -0.79 2.16 13.98
N PRO A 299 -2.06 1.69 14.01
CA PRO A 299 -2.58 0.56 13.23
C PRO A 299 -2.08 0.44 11.80
N VAL A 300 -2.06 1.55 11.05
CA VAL A 300 -1.68 1.55 9.63
C VAL A 300 -0.26 1.03 9.40
N VAL A 301 0.66 1.27 10.35
CA VAL A 301 2.04 0.77 10.26
C VAL A 301 2.14 -0.68 10.76
N HIS A 302 1.33 -1.06 11.76
CA HIS A 302 1.17 -2.46 12.17
C HIS A 302 0.65 -3.34 11.01
N GLN A 303 -0.48 -2.97 10.39
CA GLN A 303 -1.05 -3.68 9.24
C GLN A 303 -0.08 -3.68 8.04
N THR A 304 0.67 -2.59 7.83
CA THR A 304 1.73 -2.56 6.81
C THR A 304 2.83 -3.57 7.12
N CYS A 305 3.20 -3.78 8.39
CA CYS A 305 4.19 -4.78 8.75
C CYS A 305 3.65 -6.21 8.63
N HIS A 306 2.40 -6.43 9.05
CA HIS A 306 1.68 -7.70 8.97
C HIS A 306 1.60 -8.24 7.53
N HIS A 307 1.24 -7.39 6.56
CA HIS A 307 1.26 -7.72 5.12
C HIS A 307 2.65 -8.10 4.58
N TRP A 308 3.73 -7.73 5.29
CA TRP A 308 5.13 -8.13 5.00
C TRP A 308 5.63 -9.25 5.94
N ALA A 309 4.73 -10.01 6.57
CA ALA A 309 5.05 -11.13 7.46
C ALA A 309 5.92 -10.76 8.67
N TYR A 310 5.68 -9.58 9.24
CA TYR A 310 6.30 -9.12 10.49
C TYR A 310 5.29 -8.53 11.48
N GLU A 311 5.23 -9.11 12.67
CA GLU A 311 4.60 -8.52 13.86
C GLU A 311 5.69 -8.06 14.84
N VAL A 312 5.42 -7.00 15.62
CA VAL A 312 6.36 -6.56 16.66
C VAL A 312 6.34 -7.58 17.80
N ARG A 313 7.52 -7.93 18.32
CA ARG A 313 7.69 -8.81 19.49
C ARG A 313 8.51 -8.10 20.55
N GLN A 314 8.36 -8.52 21.81
CA GLN A 314 8.99 -7.90 22.98
C GLN A 314 10.52 -7.80 22.84
N ASP A 315 11.17 -8.87 22.36
CA ASP A 315 12.62 -8.93 22.15
C ASP A 315 13.12 -7.88 21.13
N ALA A 316 12.33 -7.59 20.10
CA ALA A 316 12.65 -6.59 19.09
C ALA A 316 12.46 -5.16 19.62
N LEU A 317 11.50 -4.94 20.52
CA LEU A 317 11.33 -3.66 21.22
C LEU A 317 12.42 -3.43 22.28
N GLU A 318 12.81 -4.45 23.05
CA GLU A 318 13.89 -4.37 24.03
C GLU A 318 15.25 -4.07 23.38
N ARG A 319 15.60 -4.80 22.31
CA ARG A 319 16.81 -4.52 21.51
C ARG A 319 16.81 -3.09 20.96
N PHE A 320 15.67 -2.60 20.48
CA PHE A 320 15.54 -1.24 19.97
C PHE A 320 15.65 -0.17 21.09
N TRP A 321 15.14 -0.45 22.29
CA TRP A 321 15.32 0.41 23.48
C TRP A 321 16.77 0.45 23.97
N ALA A 322 17.53 -0.63 23.82
CA ALA A 322 18.94 -0.70 24.22
C ALA A 322 19.87 -0.02 23.20
N ASP A 323 19.77 -0.39 21.91
CA ASP A 323 20.75 -0.01 20.87
C ASP A 323 20.27 1.06 19.89
N GLY A 324 18.97 1.39 19.85
CA GLY A 324 18.36 2.32 18.88
C GLY A 324 18.35 1.81 17.43
N LYS A 325 18.59 0.50 17.22
CA LYS A 325 18.81 -0.17 15.93
C LYS A 325 17.64 -1.09 15.59
#